data_AF-A0A7K6TAA9-F1
#
_entry.id   AF-A0A7K6TAA9-F1
#
_cell.length_a   1.000
_cell.length_b   1.000
_cell.length_c   1.000
_cell.angle_alpha   90.00
_cell.angle_beta   90.00
_cell.angle_gamma   90.00
#
_symmetry.space_group_name_H-M   'P 1'
#
loop_
_entity.id
_entity.type
_entity.pdbx_description
1 polymer ?
#
loop_
_entity_poly.entity_id
_entity_poly.type
_entity_poly.pdbx_seq_one_letter_code
_entity_poly.pdbx_strand_id
1 'polypeptide(L)'
;IKHVTGIPHSPMGQAIIERAHQMIKGYLTKQKGEELDCQSRLSKVLFTLNYLCLTGDHEEPPVIIHHYQIKLGRTNTLPELLVRYRDPVTGIWKGP
;
A
#
# COMPACT_ATOMS: atom_id res chain seq x y z
N ILE A 1 16.57 10.17 -8.94
CA ILE A 1 16.01 8.94 -8.35
C ILE A 1 16.87 8.61 -7.13
N LYS A 2 16.27 8.39 -5.94
CA LYS A 2 17.00 8.00 -4.72
C LYS A 2 16.70 6.53 -4.43
N HIS A 3 17.74 5.72 -4.25
CA HIS A 3 17.59 4.29 -4.00
C HIS A 3 17.65 3.98 -2.50
N VAL A 4 16.76 3.10 -2.05
CA VAL A 4 16.76 2.55 -0.69
C VAL A 4 16.59 1.04 -0.81
N THR A 5 17.60 0.28 -0.40
CA THR A 5 17.64 -1.20 -0.56
C THR A 5 17.22 -1.97 0.69
N GLY A 6 17.21 -1.32 1.86
CA GLY A 6 16.84 -1.94 3.13
C GLY A 6 17.98 -2.67 3.83
N ILE A 7 17.64 -3.47 4.85
CA ILE A 7 18.59 -4.26 5.64
C ILE A 7 18.83 -5.59 4.93
N PRO A 8 20.09 -6.02 4.70
CA PRO A 8 20.38 -7.31 4.10
C PRO A 8 19.66 -8.47 4.80
N HIS A 9 19.10 -9.39 4.01
CA HIS A 9 18.38 -10.58 4.48
C HIS A 9 17.14 -10.34 5.36
N SER A 10 16.71 -9.07 5.55
CA SER A 10 15.48 -8.75 6.27
C SER A 10 14.33 -8.49 5.30
N PRO A 11 13.27 -9.32 5.30
CA PRO A 11 12.11 -9.11 4.44
C PRO A 11 11.24 -7.93 4.88
N MET A 12 11.43 -7.44 6.11
CA MET A 12 10.56 -6.43 6.73
C MET A 12 10.57 -5.11 5.97
N GLY A 13 11.69 -4.74 5.34
CA GLY A 13 11.80 -3.54 4.51
C GLY A 13 10.91 -3.54 3.27
N GLN A 14 10.40 -4.71 2.86
CA GLN A 14 9.53 -4.89 1.70
C GLN A 14 8.16 -5.50 2.07
N ALA A 15 7.80 -5.54 3.36
CA ALA A 15 6.58 -6.20 3.83
C ALA A 15 5.30 -5.72 3.13
N ILE A 16 5.21 -4.43 2.76
CA ILE A 16 4.08 -3.87 2.01
C ILE A 16 3.98 -4.50 0.61
N ILE A 17 5.11 -4.66 -0.08
CA ILE A 17 5.17 -5.28 -1.41
C ILE A 17 4.86 -6.76 -1.32
N GLU A 18 5.40 -7.45 -0.31
CA GLU A 18 5.10 -8.87 -0.09
C GLU A 18 3.60 -9.12 0.17
N ARG A 19 2.95 -8.25 0.97
CA ARG A 19 1.49 -8.28 1.15
C ARG A 19 0.75 -8.03 -0.17
N ALA A 20 1.21 -7.09 -0.98
CA ALA A 20 0.62 -6.82 -2.30
C ALA A 20 0.76 -8.03 -3.24
N HIS A 21 1.91 -8.72 -3.25
CA HIS A 21 2.10 -9.95 -4.00
C HIS A 21 1.14 -11.06 -3.57
N GLN A 22 0.91 -11.21 -2.26
CA GLN A 22 -0.08 -12.18 -1.75
C GLN A 22 -1.48 -11.86 -2.26
N MET A 23 -1.88 -10.58 -2.27
CA MET A 23 -3.19 -10.18 -2.82
C MET A 23 -3.29 -10.47 -4.32
N ILE A 24 -2.29 -10.09 -5.11
CA ILE A 24 -2.27 -10.34 -6.56
C ILE A 24 -2.38 -11.84 -6.86
N LYS A 25 -1.59 -12.68 -6.16
CA LYS A 25 -1.66 -14.15 -6.31
C LYS A 25 -3.05 -14.66 -5.95
N GLY A 26 -3.64 -14.17 -4.86
CA GLY A 26 -5.01 -14.54 -4.47
C GLY A 26 -6.05 -14.21 -5.55
N TYR A 27 -5.97 -13.03 -6.16
CA TYR A 27 -6.87 -12.64 -7.25
C TYR A 27 -6.61 -13.42 -8.55
N LEU A 28 -5.36 -13.73 -8.88
CA LEU A 28 -5.01 -14.58 -10.02
C LEU A 28 -5.59 -15.99 -9.90
N THR A 29 -5.68 -16.52 -8.67
CA THR A 29 -6.33 -17.81 -8.40
C THR A 29 -7.86 -17.70 -8.48
N LYS A 30 -8.45 -16.63 -7.94
CA LYS A 30 -9.91 -16.40 -7.97
C LYS A 30 -10.45 -16.15 -9.38
N GLN A 31 -9.72 -15.38 -10.18
CA GLN A 31 -10.11 -14.99 -11.54
C GLN A 31 -9.60 -15.98 -12.61
N LYS A 32 -9.43 -17.26 -12.25
CA LYS A 32 -8.98 -18.29 -13.19
C LYS A 32 -10.05 -18.51 -14.26
N GLY A 33 -9.89 -17.84 -15.40
CA GLY A 33 -10.73 -17.97 -16.59
C GLY A 33 -10.02 -18.71 -17.72
N GLU A 34 -10.66 -18.74 -18.91
CA GLU A 34 -10.13 -19.40 -20.12
C GLU A 34 -9.01 -18.62 -20.83
N GLU A 35 -8.70 -17.39 -20.37
CA GLU A 35 -7.58 -16.61 -20.91
C GLU A 35 -6.27 -17.37 -20.75
N LEU A 36 -5.68 -17.78 -21.88
CA LEU A 36 -4.40 -18.48 -21.92
C LEU A 36 -3.22 -17.53 -21.70
N ASP A 37 -3.37 -16.26 -22.07
CA ASP A 37 -2.30 -15.26 -21.95
C ASP A 37 -2.12 -14.76 -20.51
N CYS A 38 -0.88 -14.83 -20.03
CA CYS A 38 -0.52 -14.43 -18.67
C CYS A 38 -0.61 -12.92 -18.46
N GLN A 39 -0.30 -12.11 -19.49
CA GLN A 39 -0.33 -10.65 -19.37
C GLN A 39 -1.76 -10.11 -19.28
N SER A 40 -2.67 -10.67 -20.09
CA SER A 40 -4.09 -10.34 -20.06
C SER A 40 -4.72 -10.67 -18.70
N ARG A 41 -4.40 -11.85 -18.16
CA ARG A 41 -4.83 -12.26 -16.80
C ARG A 41 -4.32 -11.32 -15.71
N LEU A 42 -3.04 -10.93 -15.77
CA LEU A 42 -2.47 -10.00 -14.80
C LEU A 42 -3.11 -8.62 -14.92
N SER A 43 -3.31 -8.13 -16.15
CA SER A 43 -3.93 -6.83 -16.41
C SER A 43 -5.35 -6.76 -15.86
N LYS A 44 -6.14 -7.83 -16.02
CA LYS A 44 -7.48 -7.96 -15.44
C LYS A 44 -7.48 -7.93 -13.91
N VAL A 45 -6.54 -8.63 -13.28
CA VAL A 45 -6.38 -8.60 -11.81
C VAL A 45 -5.98 -7.21 -11.33
N LEU A 46 -5.04 -6.55 -12.00
CA LEU A 46 -4.62 -5.19 -11.67
C LEU A 46 -5.75 -4.18 -11.87
N PHE A 47 -6.55 -4.33 -12.92
CA PHE A 47 -7.74 -3.50 -13.13
C PHE A 47 -8.72 -3.66 -11.96
N THR A 48 -9.00 -4.91 -11.58
CA THR A 48 -9.91 -5.20 -10.46
C THR A 48 -9.40 -4.58 -9.17
N LEU A 49 -8.14 -4.82 -8.82
CA LEU A 49 -7.55 -4.34 -7.57
C LEU A 49 -7.48 -2.80 -7.50
N ASN A 50 -7.18 -2.12 -8.60
CA ASN A 50 -6.95 -0.67 -8.59
C ASN A 50 -8.23 0.16 -8.81
N TYR A 51 -9.22 -0.38 -9.53
CA TYR A 51 -10.41 0.37 -9.96
C TYR A 51 -11.71 -0.12 -9.34
N LEU A 52 -11.81 -1.40 -8.96
CA LEU A 52 -13.06 -2.01 -8.51
C LEU A 52 -13.07 -2.38 -7.03
N CYS A 53 -11.89 -2.60 -6.43
CA CYS A 53 -11.79 -2.97 -5.02
C CYS A 53 -11.62 -1.74 -4.12
N LEU A 54 -12.43 -1.69 -3.08
CA LEU A 54 -12.20 -0.86 -1.91
C LEU A 54 -11.29 -1.62 -0.94
N THR A 55 -10.30 -0.94 -0.35
CA THR A 55 -9.31 -1.57 0.53
C THR A 55 -9.41 -0.98 1.93
N GLY A 56 -9.48 -1.83 2.96
CA GLY A 56 -9.63 -1.37 4.35
C GLY A 56 -10.94 -0.60 4.55
N ASP A 57 -10.86 0.54 5.22
CA ASP A 57 -12.01 1.41 5.50
C ASP A 57 -12.17 2.53 4.46
N HIS A 58 -11.46 2.44 3.32
CA HIS A 58 -11.56 3.46 2.28
C HIS A 58 -12.84 3.30 1.46
N GLU A 59 -13.58 4.40 1.30
CA GLU A 59 -14.77 4.48 0.45
C GLU A 59 -14.44 4.61 -1.04
N GLU A 60 -13.20 4.97 -1.37
CA GLU A 60 -12.74 5.19 -2.74
C GLU A 60 -11.73 4.12 -3.22
N PRO A 61 -11.73 3.78 -4.52
CA PRO A 61 -10.74 2.85 -5.08
C PRO A 61 -9.31 3.41 -5.04
N PRO A 62 -8.28 2.53 -5.00
CA PRO A 62 -6.87 2.93 -4.95
C PRO A 62 -6.44 3.95 -6.01
N VAL A 63 -7.00 3.88 -7.23
CA VAL A 63 -6.68 4.82 -8.30
C VAL A 63 -7.04 6.27 -7.94
N ILE A 64 -8.19 6.49 -7.28
CA ILE A 64 -8.65 7.83 -6.91
C ILE A 64 -7.77 8.38 -5.80
N ILE A 65 -7.53 7.57 -4.75
CA ILE A 65 -6.67 7.92 -3.63
C ILE A 65 -5.26 8.28 -4.13
N HIS A 66 -4.68 7.47 -5.00
CA HIS A 66 -3.36 7.71 -5.57
C HIS A 66 -3.30 9.03 -6.35
N HIS A 67 -4.29 9.29 -7.20
CA HIS A 67 -4.34 10.52 -7.98
C HIS A 67 -4.53 11.77 -7.11
N TYR A 68 -5.36 11.68 -6.07
CA TYR A 68 -5.57 12.74 -5.10
C TYR A 68 -4.27 13.07 -4.36
N GLN A 69 -3.54 12.05 -3.87
CA GLN A 69 -2.25 12.22 -3.20
C GLN A 69 -1.16 12.83 -4.11
N ILE A 70 -1.17 12.49 -5.41
CA ILE A 70 -0.26 13.12 -6.37
C ILE A 70 -0.63 14.59 -6.60
N LYS A 71 -1.93 14.88 -6.81
CA LYS A 71 -2.42 16.23 -7.15
C LYS A 71 -2.22 17.24 -6.02
N LEU A 72 -2.42 16.83 -4.77
CA LEU A 72 -2.21 17.70 -3.61
C LEU A 72 -0.73 17.90 -3.29
N GLY A 73 0.17 17.15 -3.94
CA GLY A 73 1.49 16.91 -3.39
C GLY A 73 1.38 16.12 -2.08
N ARG A 74 2.50 15.66 -1.54
CA ARG A 74 2.52 15.16 -0.16
C ARG A 74 2.34 16.36 0.78
N THR A 75 1.12 16.88 0.87
CA THR A 75 0.76 17.81 1.94
C THR A 75 0.78 16.98 3.21
N ASN A 76 1.90 17.02 3.93
CA ASN A 76 1.96 16.63 5.34
C ASN A 76 1.16 17.63 6.19
N THR A 77 -0.03 18.02 5.76
CA THR A 77 -1.05 18.57 6.65
C THR A 77 -1.60 17.39 7.43
N LEU A 78 -0.74 16.81 8.28
CA LEU A 78 -1.22 16.11 9.44
C LEU A 78 -2.25 17.04 10.07
N PRO A 79 -3.46 16.56 10.42
CA PRO A 79 -4.29 17.30 11.35
C PRO A 79 -3.38 17.75 12.50
N GLU A 80 -3.57 18.94 13.07
CA GLU A 80 -2.89 19.36 14.31
C GLU A 80 -3.35 18.49 15.48
N LEU A 81 -3.09 17.18 15.38
CA LEU A 81 -3.38 16.18 16.37
C LEU A 81 -2.15 16.08 17.24
N LEU A 82 -2.20 16.82 18.34
CA LEU A 82 -1.20 16.79 19.39
C LEU A 82 -1.34 15.47 20.14
N VAL A 83 -0.35 14.58 19.99
CA VAL A 83 -0.35 13.24 20.60
C VAL A 83 0.82 13.13 21.56
N ARG A 84 0.56 12.57 22.74
CA ARG A 84 1.62 12.13 23.66
C ARG A 84 2.17 10.79 23.17
N TYR A 85 3.49 10.66 23.08
CA TYR A 85 4.14 9.42 22.67
C TYR A 85 5.13 8.96 23.73
N ARG A 86 5.31 7.64 23.84
CA ARG A 86 6.34 7.06 24.69
C ARG A 86 7.63 6.95 23.88
N ASP A 87 8.67 7.65 24.34
CA ASP A 87 9.98 7.58 23.70
C ASP A 87 10.53 6.14 23.81
N PRO A 88 10.86 5.48 22.68
CA PRO A 88 11.33 4.10 22.70
C PRO A 88 12.73 3.94 23.32
N VAL A 89 13.53 5.00 23.37
CA VAL A 89 14.90 4.96 23.93
C VAL A 89 14.87 5.24 25.42
N THR A 90 14.14 6.27 25.85
CA THR A 90 14.13 6.71 27.27
C THR A 90 12.99 6.10 28.08
N GLY A 91 11.93 5.60 27.43
CA GLY A 91 10.75 5.04 28.08
C GLY A 91 9.81 6.07 28.72
N ILE A 92 10.12 7.37 28.60
CA ILE A 92 9.35 8.47 29.18
C ILE A 92 8.26 8.91 28.21
N TRP A 93 7.07 9.22 28.74
CA TRP A 93 5.99 9.83 27.98
C TRP A 93 6.31 11.31 27.68
N LYS A 94 6.47 11.62 26.39
CA LYS A 94 6.68 12.96 25.86
C LYS A 94 5.43 13.44 25.12
N GLY A 95 5.40 14.71 24.81
CA GLY A 95 4.46 15.25 23.85
C GLY A 95 3.30 16.09 24.43
N PRO A 96 2.55 16.78 23.55
CA PRO A 96 2.96 17.01 22.16
C PRO A 96 4.33 17.68 22.06
#